data_AF-A6G2H0-F1
#
_entry.id   AF-A6G2H0-F1
#
_cell.length_a   1.000
_cell.length_b   1.000
_cell.length_c   1.000
_cell.angle_alpha   90.00
_cell.angle_beta   90.00
_cell.angle_gamma   90.00
#
_symmetry.space_group_name_H-M   'P 1'
#
loop_
_entity.id
_entity.type
_entity.pdbx_description
1 polymer ?
#
loop_
_entity_poly.entity_id
_entity_poly.type
_entity_poly.pdbx_seq_one_letter_code
_entity_poly.pdbx_strand_id
1 'polypeptide(L)'
;MSVLRLIVSVVAALFVPPPAPASGPCPPEAAALGHAPPDGKGWACVLTGEGGQRLRHGWSVDYWPNGARRRACEYRRDVLDGRCSEWDDAGELLARGSFAEGARVGYWWFWGLERAFAHPDGAAARGSTQAVLVELGASEADAPALAQHVLEHVFEARDDIRAAPQLCSLSACVSAATVDERAVLAVQLQPPPDKAEANEAALASAAQLAAAAQKTIARARRKRDEAQAKAEARYESRVRSWENTRLQCADGTRSPSCTCGYDQRGCCSHHGGVAGCPRAYPDAPELDDSPLVTNEFVDDAAAPGP
;
A
#
# COMPACT_ATOMS: atom_id res chain seq x y z
N MET A 1 10.90 35.98 16.09
CA MET A 1 11.96 35.11 16.65
C MET A 1 11.68 33.71 16.14
N SER A 2 12.34 33.26 15.07
CA SER A 2 12.16 31.90 14.52
C SER A 2 12.81 30.89 15.48
N VAL A 3 12.02 29.96 15.99
CA VAL A 3 12.48 28.93 16.91
C VAL A 3 12.81 27.68 16.07
N LEU A 4 14.02 27.63 15.50
CA LEU A 4 14.56 26.38 14.94
C LEU A 4 14.78 25.41 16.10
N ARG A 5 14.29 24.17 15.97
CA ARG A 5 14.49 23.11 16.97
C ARG A 5 15.24 21.96 16.32
N LEU A 6 16.40 21.61 16.89
CA LEU A 6 17.08 20.36 16.59
C LEU A 6 16.30 19.24 17.30
N ILE A 7 15.62 18.38 16.55
CA ILE A 7 14.89 17.22 17.10
C ILE A 7 15.67 15.98 16.68
N VAL A 8 16.12 15.19 17.66
CA VAL A 8 16.68 13.85 17.42
C VAL A 8 15.50 12.90 17.22
N SER A 9 15.20 12.55 15.97
CA SER A 9 14.06 11.70 15.60
C SER A 9 14.40 10.21 15.63
N VAL A 10 13.45 9.45 16.19
CA VAL A 10 13.32 8.00 16.03
C VAL A 10 13.18 7.69 14.53
N VAL A 11 13.97 6.75 14.01
CA VAL A 11 13.93 6.32 12.61
C VAL A 11 12.58 5.65 12.32
N ALA A 12 11.59 6.45 11.93
CA ALA A 12 10.41 5.94 11.26
C ALA A 12 10.86 5.44 9.88
N ALA A 13 10.57 4.19 9.55
CA ALA A 13 10.85 3.65 8.23
C ALA A 13 10.14 4.54 7.19
N LEU A 14 10.93 5.35 6.46
CA LEU A 14 10.43 6.24 5.42
C LEU A 14 9.93 5.38 4.26
N PHE A 15 8.64 5.05 4.28
CA PHE A 15 8.01 4.32 3.19
C PHE A 15 7.92 5.23 1.97
N VAL A 16 8.84 5.03 1.02
CA VAL A 16 8.80 5.70 -0.27
C VAL A 16 7.69 5.06 -1.10
N PRO A 17 6.70 5.82 -1.59
CA PRO A 17 5.66 5.27 -2.42
C PRO A 17 6.26 4.66 -3.69
N PRO A 18 5.69 3.56 -4.19
CA PRO A 18 6.18 2.92 -5.40
C PRO A 18 6.10 3.87 -6.60
N PRO A 19 6.97 3.69 -7.61
CA PRO A 19 6.97 4.50 -8.81
C PRO A 19 5.60 4.51 -9.48
N ALA A 20 5.29 5.62 -10.15
CA ALA A 20 4.12 5.70 -11.00
C ALA A 20 4.14 4.59 -12.08
N PRO A 21 2.96 4.04 -12.42
CA PRO A 21 2.86 3.00 -13.43
C PRO A 21 3.34 3.48 -14.81
N ALA A 22 3.87 2.56 -15.61
CA ALA A 22 4.25 2.80 -17.01
C ALA A 22 3.04 3.15 -17.89
N SER A 23 1.97 2.43 -17.62
CA SER A 23 0.64 2.45 -18.19
C SER A 23 -0.26 1.85 -17.12
N GLY A 24 -1.40 2.45 -16.83
CA GLY A 24 -2.33 1.93 -15.83
C GLY A 24 -3.76 1.98 -16.36
N PRO A 25 -4.67 1.11 -15.86
CA PRO A 25 -6.09 1.27 -16.17
C PRO A 25 -6.55 2.63 -15.65
N CYS A 26 -7.28 3.35 -16.50
CA CYS A 26 -7.92 4.57 -16.07
C CYS A 26 -9.05 4.25 -15.07
N PRO A 27 -9.38 5.20 -14.17
CA PRO A 27 -10.61 5.12 -13.40
C PRO A 27 -11.80 4.80 -14.31
N PRO A 28 -12.82 4.04 -13.85
CA PRO A 28 -13.96 3.64 -14.68
C PRO A 28 -14.64 4.78 -15.43
N GLU A 29 -14.64 5.98 -14.86
CA GLU A 29 -15.22 7.22 -15.39
C GLU A 29 -14.29 7.99 -16.36
N ALA A 30 -13.05 7.54 -16.55
CA ALA A 30 -12.05 8.20 -17.38
C ALA A 30 -11.57 7.30 -18.52
N ALA A 31 -11.30 7.90 -19.67
CA ALA A 31 -10.77 7.22 -20.84
C ALA A 31 -9.28 7.56 -21.03
N ALA A 32 -8.49 6.60 -21.52
CA ALA A 32 -7.11 6.87 -21.91
C ALA A 32 -7.08 7.73 -23.18
N LEU A 33 -6.26 8.78 -23.15
CA LEU A 33 -5.99 9.67 -24.28
C LEU A 33 -4.48 9.78 -24.49
N GLY A 34 -4.04 9.61 -25.73
CA GLY A 34 -2.62 9.66 -26.09
C GLY A 34 -1.93 8.31 -25.93
N HIS A 35 -0.65 8.29 -26.28
CA HIS A 35 0.18 7.09 -26.29
C HIS A 35 1.58 7.42 -25.80
N ALA A 36 2.23 6.46 -25.15
CA ALA A 36 3.65 6.53 -24.87
C ALA A 36 4.47 6.50 -26.17
N PRO A 37 5.71 7.02 -26.17
CA PRO A 37 6.66 6.80 -27.27
C PRO A 37 6.81 5.32 -27.61
N PRO A 38 6.98 4.95 -28.90
CA PRO A 38 7.15 5.83 -30.06
C PRO A 38 5.84 6.41 -30.64
N ASP A 39 4.69 5.90 -30.21
CA ASP A 39 3.38 6.20 -30.83
C ASP A 39 2.77 7.54 -30.38
N GLY A 40 3.36 8.17 -29.37
CA GLY A 40 2.94 9.49 -28.89
C GLY A 40 3.96 10.14 -27.96
N LYS A 41 3.58 11.27 -27.38
CA LYS A 41 4.42 12.06 -26.45
C LYS A 41 4.07 11.83 -24.98
N GLY A 42 3.06 11.02 -24.72
CA GLY A 42 2.42 10.90 -23.43
C GLY A 42 1.00 10.38 -23.52
N TRP A 43 0.52 9.87 -22.39
CA TRP A 43 -0.83 9.37 -22.24
C TRP A 43 -1.42 9.91 -20.94
N ALA A 44 -2.73 10.12 -20.92
CA ALA A 44 -3.44 10.60 -19.75
C ALA A 44 -4.82 9.97 -19.67
N CYS A 45 -5.26 9.67 -18.46
CA CYS A 45 -6.66 9.40 -18.18
C CYS A 45 -7.41 10.73 -18.18
N VAL A 46 -8.45 10.83 -19.00
CA VAL A 46 -9.27 12.04 -19.16
C VAL A 46 -10.74 11.73 -18.96
N LEU A 47 -11.44 12.62 -18.25
CA LEU A 47 -12.90 12.65 -18.16
C LEU A 47 -13.43 13.81 -19.00
N THR A 48 -14.66 13.67 -19.48
CA THR A 48 -15.37 14.77 -20.16
C THR A 48 -16.11 15.58 -19.10
N GLY A 49 -15.72 16.84 -18.95
CA GLY A 49 -16.38 17.79 -18.04
C GLY A 49 -17.73 18.27 -18.58
N GLU A 50 -18.47 19.00 -17.75
CA GLU A 50 -19.84 19.47 -18.06
C GLU A 50 -19.92 20.39 -19.30
N GLY A 51 -18.83 21.07 -19.67
CA GLY A 51 -18.73 21.90 -20.88
C GLY A 51 -18.09 21.20 -22.08
N GLY A 52 -17.94 19.87 -22.03
CA GLY A 52 -17.28 19.09 -23.08
C GLY A 52 -15.74 19.19 -23.07
N GLN A 53 -15.15 19.89 -22.09
CA GLN A 53 -13.71 19.94 -21.93
C GLN A 53 -13.15 18.59 -21.45
N ARG A 54 -11.95 18.22 -21.92
CA ARG A 54 -11.25 17.03 -21.44
C ARG A 54 -10.41 17.42 -20.22
N LEU A 55 -10.76 16.86 -19.06
CA LEU A 55 -10.07 17.11 -17.80
C LEU A 55 -9.26 15.87 -17.42
N ARG A 56 -7.99 16.02 -17.02
CA ARG A 56 -7.21 14.88 -16.51
C ARG A 56 -7.82 14.34 -15.23
N HIS A 57 -7.93 13.02 -15.14
CA HIS A 57 -8.51 12.33 -14.00
C HIS A 57 -7.98 10.90 -13.90
N GLY A 58 -7.17 10.63 -12.88
CA GLY A 58 -6.30 9.46 -12.78
C GLY A 58 -4.87 9.78 -13.22
N TRP A 59 -4.15 8.78 -13.72
CA TRP A 59 -2.75 8.93 -14.11
C TRP A 59 -2.56 9.69 -15.42
N SER A 60 -1.55 10.56 -15.44
CA SER A 60 -1.05 11.24 -16.63
C SER A 60 0.47 11.10 -16.67
N VAL A 61 1.01 10.72 -17.83
CA VAL A 61 2.44 10.51 -18.05
C VAL A 61 2.90 11.26 -19.30
N ASP A 62 3.91 12.09 -19.11
CA ASP A 62 4.59 12.83 -20.17
C ASP A 62 6.02 12.33 -20.35
N TYR A 63 6.52 12.40 -21.58
CA TYR A 63 7.85 11.94 -21.95
C TYR A 63 8.70 13.08 -22.53
N TRP A 64 10.01 12.96 -22.36
CA TRP A 64 10.99 13.78 -23.04
C TRP A 64 11.04 13.45 -24.55
N PRO A 65 11.57 14.35 -25.40
CA PRO A 65 11.67 14.11 -26.84
C PRO A 65 12.44 12.84 -27.22
N ASN A 66 13.36 12.40 -26.36
CA ASN A 66 14.14 11.18 -26.53
C ASN A 66 13.41 9.89 -26.09
N GLY A 67 12.16 10.00 -25.61
CA GLY A 67 11.35 8.89 -25.15
C GLY A 67 11.56 8.50 -23.68
N ALA A 68 12.48 9.14 -22.96
CA ALA A 68 12.59 8.97 -21.51
C ALA A 68 11.34 9.52 -20.81
N ARG A 69 10.93 8.91 -19.69
CA ARG A 69 9.84 9.48 -18.89
C ARG A 69 10.27 10.84 -18.37
N ARG A 70 9.34 11.80 -18.38
CA ARG A 70 9.56 13.13 -17.82
C ARG A 70 8.80 13.31 -16.52
N ARG A 71 7.52 12.96 -16.54
CA ARG A 71 6.62 13.16 -15.41
C ARG A 71 5.52 12.13 -15.43
N ALA A 72 5.11 11.66 -14.26
CA ALA A 72 3.97 10.77 -14.10
C ALA A 72 3.26 11.12 -12.80
N CYS A 73 2.06 11.68 -12.92
CA CYS A 73 1.33 12.22 -11.77
C CYS A 73 -0.16 11.89 -11.85
N GLU A 74 -0.79 11.85 -10.69
CA GLU A 74 -2.21 11.63 -10.52
C GLU A 74 -2.97 12.95 -10.47
N TYR A 75 -4.09 12.98 -11.18
CA TYR A 75 -4.93 14.15 -11.34
C TYR A 75 -6.35 13.84 -10.89
N ARG A 76 -7.02 14.85 -10.33
CA ARG A 76 -8.47 14.84 -10.08
C ARG A 76 -9.06 16.07 -10.74
N ARG A 77 -9.70 15.89 -11.91
CA ARG A 77 -10.35 16.98 -12.66
C ARG A 77 -9.37 18.13 -12.94
N ASP A 78 -8.26 17.80 -13.60
CA ASP A 78 -7.13 18.67 -13.94
C ASP A 78 -6.28 19.23 -12.79
N VAL A 79 -6.64 18.95 -11.55
CA VAL A 79 -5.84 19.32 -10.37
C VAL A 79 -4.92 18.17 -9.98
N LEU A 80 -3.65 18.44 -9.69
CA LEU A 80 -2.72 17.45 -9.15
C LEU A 80 -3.21 16.98 -7.77
N ASP A 81 -3.49 15.70 -7.64
CA ASP A 81 -4.10 15.13 -6.44
C ASP A 81 -3.76 13.63 -6.41
N GLY A 82 -2.85 13.26 -5.50
CA GLY A 82 -2.26 11.93 -5.44
C GLY A 82 -0.76 11.94 -5.75
N ARG A 83 -0.26 10.80 -6.23
CA ARG A 83 1.19 10.57 -6.34
C ARG A 83 1.79 11.25 -7.57
N CYS A 84 3.05 11.65 -7.48
CA CYS A 84 3.78 12.25 -8.59
C CYS A 84 5.25 11.84 -8.56
N SER A 85 5.81 11.58 -9.75
CA SER A 85 7.22 11.27 -9.96
C SER A 85 7.74 12.06 -11.17
N GLU A 86 8.97 12.54 -11.07
CA GLU A 86 9.63 13.37 -12.07
C GLU A 86 11.02 12.80 -12.38
N TRP A 87 11.39 12.80 -13.64
CA TRP A 87 12.64 12.24 -14.16
C TRP A 87 13.32 13.23 -15.11
N ASP A 88 14.65 13.14 -15.22
CA ASP A 88 15.40 13.89 -16.22
C ASP A 88 15.34 13.24 -17.61
N ASP A 89 15.99 13.87 -18.59
CA ASP A 89 16.08 13.37 -19.95
C ASP A 89 16.93 12.10 -20.07
N ALA A 90 17.85 11.83 -19.14
CA ALA A 90 18.54 10.54 -19.06
C ALA A 90 17.64 9.40 -18.52
N GLY A 91 16.46 9.72 -18.01
CA GLY A 91 15.53 8.77 -17.40
C GLY A 91 15.83 8.47 -15.93
N GLU A 92 16.71 9.24 -15.30
CA GLU A 92 17.00 9.14 -13.87
C GLU A 92 15.92 9.86 -13.06
N LEU A 93 15.45 9.24 -11.98
CA LEU A 93 14.45 9.83 -11.10
C LEU A 93 15.04 11.08 -10.45
N LEU A 94 14.33 12.20 -10.53
CA LEU A 94 14.70 13.46 -9.90
C LEU A 94 13.99 13.63 -8.56
N ALA A 95 12.68 13.40 -8.56
CA ALA A 95 11.84 13.64 -7.40
C ALA A 95 10.62 12.69 -7.36
N ARG A 96 10.12 12.45 -6.15
CA ARG A 96 8.85 11.74 -5.91
C ARG A 96 8.18 12.30 -4.67
N GLY A 97 6.85 12.38 -4.71
CA GLY A 97 6.04 12.73 -3.55
C GLY A 97 4.55 12.67 -3.88
N SER A 98 3.78 13.40 -3.09
CA SER A 98 2.33 13.49 -3.24
C SER A 98 1.84 14.94 -3.32
N PHE A 99 0.72 15.12 -4.00
CA PHE A 99 -0.05 16.34 -4.08
C PHE A 99 -1.42 16.16 -3.44
N ALA A 100 -1.98 17.23 -2.90
CA ALA A 100 -3.39 17.36 -2.55
C ALA A 100 -3.86 18.75 -2.98
N GLU A 101 -4.97 18.83 -3.72
CA GLU A 101 -5.53 20.09 -4.22
C GLU A 101 -4.51 20.98 -4.98
N GLY A 102 -3.59 20.36 -5.71
CA GLY A 102 -2.54 21.06 -6.46
C GLY A 102 -1.32 21.48 -5.65
N ALA A 103 -1.35 21.33 -4.32
CA ALA A 103 -0.23 21.62 -3.43
C ALA A 103 0.54 20.35 -3.07
N ARG A 104 1.87 20.46 -2.93
CA ARG A 104 2.70 19.35 -2.44
C ARG A 104 2.37 19.06 -0.98
N VAL A 105 2.28 17.78 -0.62
CA VAL A 105 1.97 17.34 0.75
C VAL A 105 2.83 16.16 1.18
N GLY A 106 3.01 16.03 2.50
CA GLY A 106 3.73 14.90 3.10
C GLY A 106 5.21 14.90 2.77
N TYR A 107 5.75 13.71 2.52
CA TYR A 107 7.16 13.54 2.18
C TYR A 107 7.42 13.67 0.68
N TRP A 108 8.50 14.39 0.38
CA TRP A 108 9.10 14.50 -0.94
C TRP A 108 10.54 14.03 -0.89
N TRP A 109 10.93 13.16 -1.82
CA TRP A 109 12.27 12.63 -1.95
C TRP A 109 12.92 13.15 -3.22
N PHE A 110 14.20 13.50 -3.14
CA PHE A 110 14.98 14.02 -4.26
C PHE A 110 16.29 13.26 -4.44
N TRP A 111 16.47 12.66 -5.62
CA TRP A 111 17.65 11.88 -6.01
C TRP A 111 18.64 12.69 -6.86
N GLY A 112 18.17 13.68 -7.61
CA GLY A 112 18.98 14.41 -8.59
C GLY A 112 19.71 15.64 -8.04
N LEU A 113 19.54 15.95 -6.76
CA LEU A 113 20.01 17.21 -6.19
C LEU A 113 21.54 17.34 -6.21
N GLU A 114 22.30 16.24 -6.12
CA GLU A 114 23.76 16.31 -6.25
C GLU A 114 24.22 16.93 -7.59
N ARG A 115 23.48 16.69 -8.68
CA ARG A 115 23.80 17.23 -10.02
C ARG A 115 23.39 18.69 -10.16
N ALA A 116 22.29 19.10 -9.54
CA ALA A 116 21.90 20.51 -9.44
C ALA A 116 22.90 21.33 -8.58
N PHE A 117 23.63 20.67 -7.68
CA PHE A 117 24.60 21.27 -6.76
C PHE A 117 26.06 21.13 -7.19
N ALA A 118 26.35 20.48 -8.32
CA ALA A 118 27.69 20.39 -8.90
C ALA A 118 28.23 21.72 -9.47
N HIS A 119 27.67 22.86 -9.04
CA HIS A 119 28.21 24.17 -9.36
C HIS A 119 29.37 24.48 -8.39
N PRO A 120 30.57 24.86 -8.89
CA PRO A 120 31.75 25.08 -8.05
C PRO A 120 31.64 26.27 -7.08
N ASP A 121 30.53 27.02 -7.14
CA ASP A 121 30.24 28.15 -6.25
C ASP A 121 29.17 27.75 -5.23
N GLY A 122 29.58 27.61 -3.96
CA GLY A 122 28.70 27.27 -2.85
C GLY A 122 27.57 28.29 -2.61
N ALA A 123 27.70 29.53 -3.07
CA ALA A 123 26.62 30.52 -3.00
C ALA A 123 25.52 30.24 -4.05
N ALA A 124 25.91 29.84 -5.26
CA ALA A 124 24.97 29.45 -6.31
C ALA A 124 24.22 28.15 -5.97
N ALA A 125 24.92 27.19 -5.36
CA ALA A 125 24.30 25.98 -4.82
C ALA A 125 23.26 26.33 -3.74
N ARG A 126 23.61 27.17 -2.76
CA ARG A 126 22.69 27.60 -1.68
C ARG A 126 21.46 28.33 -2.22
N GLY A 127 21.64 29.25 -3.17
CA GLY A 127 20.52 29.95 -3.81
C GLY A 127 19.57 29.00 -4.55
N SER A 128 20.12 28.01 -5.25
CA SER A 128 19.34 26.98 -5.95
C SER A 128 18.60 26.06 -4.96
N THR A 129 19.25 25.64 -3.87
CA THR A 129 18.60 24.86 -2.80
C THR A 129 17.46 25.63 -2.17
N GLN A 130 17.68 26.91 -1.87
CA GLN A 130 16.66 27.78 -1.29
C GLN A 130 15.44 27.88 -2.22
N ALA A 131 15.66 28.15 -3.52
CA ALA A 131 14.59 28.24 -4.50
C ALA A 131 13.78 26.93 -4.58
N VAL A 132 14.45 25.78 -4.62
CA VAL A 132 13.81 24.46 -4.61
C VAL A 132 12.99 24.26 -3.34
N LEU A 133 13.52 24.63 -2.16
CA LEU A 133 12.77 24.50 -0.90
C LEU A 133 11.53 25.41 -0.86
N VAL A 134 11.61 26.62 -1.40
CA VAL A 134 10.44 27.51 -1.53
C VAL A 134 9.40 26.93 -2.47
N GLU A 135 9.81 26.42 -3.65
CA GLU A 135 8.91 25.70 -4.57
C GLU A 135 8.30 24.43 -3.95
N LEU A 136 8.97 23.86 -2.95
CA LEU A 136 8.46 22.73 -2.20
C LEU A 136 7.42 23.13 -1.15
N GLY A 137 7.29 24.41 -0.82
CA GLY A 137 6.36 24.91 0.18
C GLY A 137 7.03 25.30 1.50
N ALA A 138 8.36 25.29 1.60
CA ALA A 138 9.04 25.95 2.70
C ALA A 138 8.82 27.47 2.61
N SER A 139 8.67 28.12 3.76
CA SER A 139 8.54 29.59 3.77
C SER A 139 9.83 30.26 3.31
N GLU A 140 9.74 31.43 2.67
CA GLU A 140 10.93 32.21 2.27
C GLU A 140 11.83 32.57 3.47
N ALA A 141 11.25 32.68 4.67
CA ALA A 141 11.98 32.94 5.91
C ALA A 141 12.78 31.73 6.41
N ASP A 142 12.28 30.51 6.18
CA ASP A 142 12.91 29.28 6.65
C ASP A 142 13.91 28.70 5.64
N ALA A 143 13.66 28.95 4.35
CA ALA A 143 14.40 28.35 3.25
C ALA A 143 15.94 28.57 3.30
N PRO A 144 16.49 29.72 3.73
CA PRO A 144 17.94 29.90 3.84
C PRO A 144 18.60 28.95 4.86
N ALA A 145 17.99 28.79 6.04
CA ALA A 145 18.54 27.95 7.10
C ALA A 145 18.43 26.46 6.75
N LEU A 146 17.30 26.06 6.16
CA LEU A 146 17.11 24.71 5.63
C LEU A 146 18.10 24.40 4.49
N ALA A 147 18.31 25.35 3.58
CA ALA A 147 19.26 25.19 2.47
C ALA A 147 20.70 25.00 2.97
N GLN A 148 21.11 25.79 3.97
CA GLN A 148 22.43 25.64 4.58
C GLN A 148 22.61 24.26 5.22
N HIS A 149 21.64 23.82 6.03
CA HIS A 149 21.67 22.50 6.67
C HIS A 149 21.74 21.35 5.67
N VAL A 150 21.00 21.45 4.57
CA VAL A 150 21.03 20.47 3.49
C VAL A 150 22.44 20.37 2.88
N LEU A 151 23.09 21.51 2.63
CA LEU A 151 24.45 21.54 2.08
C LEU A 151 25.49 20.95 3.05
N GLU A 152 25.39 21.27 4.33
CA GLU A 152 26.37 20.87 5.35
C GLU A 152 26.23 19.42 5.80
N HIS A 153 25.00 18.88 5.87
CA HIS A 153 24.75 17.60 6.55
C HIS A 153 24.15 16.52 5.66
N VAL A 154 23.50 16.86 4.55
CA VAL A 154 22.90 15.85 3.66
C VAL A 154 23.87 15.45 2.56
N PHE A 155 24.71 16.37 2.07
CA PHE A 155 25.65 16.09 0.97
C PHE A 155 27.06 15.70 1.41
N GLU A 156 27.51 16.10 2.60
CA GLU A 156 28.79 15.62 3.15
C GLU A 156 28.68 14.22 3.78
N ALA A 157 27.48 13.79 4.18
CA ALA A 157 27.22 12.50 4.82
C ALA A 157 27.19 11.29 3.85
N ARG A 158 27.86 11.37 2.69
CA ARG A 158 27.87 10.35 1.63
C ARG A 158 28.25 8.94 2.13
N ASP A 159 29.02 8.86 3.22
CA ASP A 159 29.49 7.59 3.78
C ASP A 159 28.70 7.10 5.02
N ASP A 160 27.92 7.96 5.70
CA ASP A 160 27.09 7.56 6.85
C ASP A 160 25.83 8.43 7.00
N ILE A 161 24.81 8.11 6.19
CA ILE A 161 23.50 8.78 6.18
C ILE A 161 22.80 8.70 7.56
N ARG A 162 23.15 7.74 8.42
CA ARG A 162 22.52 7.56 9.74
C ARG A 162 22.91 8.68 10.73
N ALA A 163 23.95 9.45 10.43
CA ALA A 163 24.45 10.52 11.29
C ALA A 163 23.88 11.91 10.96
N ALA A 164 23.22 12.10 9.81
CA ALA A 164 22.74 13.42 9.40
C ALA A 164 21.52 13.86 10.22
N PRO A 165 21.61 14.92 11.05
CA PRO A 165 20.49 15.39 11.86
C PRO A 165 19.34 15.89 10.98
N GLN A 166 18.10 15.65 11.39
CA GLN A 166 16.92 16.27 10.80
C GLN A 166 16.82 17.73 11.29
N LEU A 167 16.57 18.67 10.39
CA LEU A 167 16.26 20.05 10.74
C LEU A 167 14.82 20.39 10.37
N CYS A 168 14.08 20.93 11.33
CA CYS A 168 12.69 21.32 11.15
C CYS A 168 12.50 22.83 11.32
N SER A 169 11.74 23.42 10.41
CA SER A 169 11.08 24.71 10.55
C SER A 169 9.58 24.53 10.82
N LEU A 170 8.83 25.63 10.86
CA LEU A 170 7.37 25.59 10.98
C LEU A 170 6.68 25.08 9.70
N SER A 171 7.36 25.16 8.55
CA SER A 171 6.79 24.85 7.24
C SER A 171 7.33 23.54 6.65
N ALA A 172 8.54 23.11 7.02
CA ALA A 172 9.14 21.90 6.49
C ALA A 172 10.20 21.31 7.43
N CYS A 173 10.42 20.01 7.35
CA CYS A 173 11.62 19.37 7.85
C CYS A 173 12.46 18.82 6.70
N VAL A 174 13.78 18.93 6.80
CA VAL A 174 14.74 18.38 5.86
C VAL A 174 15.61 17.34 6.57
N SER A 175 15.87 16.21 5.92
CA SER A 175 16.79 15.19 6.40
C SER A 175 17.42 14.44 5.24
N ALA A 176 18.58 13.83 5.48
CA ALA A 176 19.07 12.79 4.58
C ALA A 176 18.22 11.53 4.76
N ALA A 177 18.01 10.79 3.68
CA ALA A 177 17.39 9.47 3.71
C ALA A 177 18.10 8.54 2.72
N THR A 178 17.89 7.23 2.86
CA THR A 178 18.37 6.24 1.89
C THR A 178 17.19 5.60 1.21
N VAL A 179 17.17 5.60 -0.12
CA VAL A 179 16.16 4.93 -0.93
C VAL A 179 16.86 4.12 -2.00
N ASP A 180 16.59 2.81 -2.02
CA ASP A 180 17.24 1.87 -2.94
C ASP A 180 18.78 2.01 -2.92
N GLU A 181 19.35 2.07 -1.71
CA GLU A 181 20.80 2.25 -1.45
C GLU A 181 21.40 3.58 -1.95
N ARG A 182 20.57 4.53 -2.41
CA ARG A 182 21.01 5.87 -2.79
C ARG A 182 20.67 6.89 -1.71
N ALA A 183 21.60 7.79 -1.42
CA ALA A 183 21.34 8.97 -0.60
C ALA A 183 20.34 9.88 -1.33
N VAL A 184 19.32 10.33 -0.61
CA VAL A 184 18.33 11.29 -1.12
C VAL A 184 18.09 12.37 -0.07
N LEU A 185 17.72 13.55 -0.54
CA LEU A 185 17.10 14.54 0.34
C LEU A 185 15.65 14.15 0.57
N ALA A 186 15.25 14.01 1.82
CA ALA A 186 13.86 13.90 2.23
C ALA A 186 13.39 15.25 2.79
N VAL A 187 12.28 15.75 2.24
CA VAL A 187 11.60 16.97 2.70
C VAL A 187 10.21 16.59 3.17
N GLN A 188 9.95 16.76 4.46
CA GLN A 188 8.61 16.59 5.06
C GLN A 188 7.93 17.94 5.14
N LEU A 189 6.88 18.15 4.34
CA LEU A 189 6.09 19.37 4.37
C LEU A 189 5.13 19.33 5.56
N GLN A 190 5.14 20.39 6.36
CA GLN A 190 4.17 20.58 7.43
C GLN A 190 2.91 21.21 6.83
N PRO A 191 1.70 20.78 7.24
CA PRO A 191 0.48 21.44 6.80
C PRO A 191 0.51 22.90 7.24
N PRO A 192 -0.01 23.84 6.43
CA PRO A 192 -0.12 25.22 6.85
C PRO A 192 -1.04 25.30 8.09
N PRO A 193 -0.74 26.21 9.04
CA PRO A 193 -1.36 26.20 10.37
C PRO A 193 -2.89 26.39 10.33
N ASP A 194 -3.44 27.00 9.29
CA ASP A 194 -4.87 27.19 9.05
C ASP A 194 -5.59 25.91 8.59
N LYS A 195 -4.88 24.98 7.94
CA LYS A 195 -5.40 23.66 7.55
C LYS A 195 -5.02 22.54 8.55
N ALA A 196 -4.23 22.84 9.58
CA ALA A 196 -3.75 21.86 10.55
C ALA A 196 -4.89 21.23 11.38
N GLU A 197 -5.85 22.03 11.89
CA GLU A 197 -7.00 21.51 12.66
C GLU A 197 -7.97 20.70 11.79
N ALA A 198 -8.22 21.14 10.56
CA ALA A 198 -9.06 20.41 9.60
C ALA A 198 -8.44 19.06 9.22
N ASN A 199 -7.11 19.01 9.12
CA ASN A 199 -6.36 17.79 8.84
C ASN A 199 -6.30 16.86 10.05
N GLU A 200 -6.18 17.38 11.27
CA GLU A 200 -6.22 16.58 12.50
C GLU A 200 -7.59 15.90 12.69
N ALA A 201 -8.68 16.63 12.43
CA ALA A 201 -10.04 16.06 12.44
C ALA A 201 -10.23 14.99 11.35
N ALA A 202 -9.71 15.22 10.13
CA ALA A 202 -9.78 14.27 9.03
C ALA A 202 -8.92 13.01 9.29
N LEU A 203 -7.72 13.17 9.85
CA LEU A 203 -6.83 12.08 10.27
C LEU A 203 -7.43 11.28 11.43
N ALA A 204 -8.02 11.95 12.41
CA ALA A 204 -8.73 11.30 13.52
C ALA A 204 -9.94 10.49 13.00
N SER A 205 -10.71 11.05 12.06
CA SER A 205 -11.82 10.36 11.39
C SER A 205 -11.35 9.14 10.59
N ALA A 206 -10.27 9.28 9.80
CA ALA A 206 -9.68 8.18 9.03
C ALA A 206 -9.13 7.07 9.96
N ALA A 207 -8.48 7.43 11.07
CA ALA A 207 -8.01 6.48 12.07
C ALA A 207 -9.16 5.74 12.76
N GLN A 208 -10.27 6.44 13.06
CA GLN A 208 -11.49 5.84 13.62
C GLN A 208 -12.12 4.84 12.64
N LEU A 209 -12.22 5.19 11.35
CA LEU A 209 -12.72 4.30 10.30
C LEU A 209 -11.83 3.08 10.10
N ALA A 210 -10.50 3.27 10.09
CA ALA A 210 -9.54 2.17 10.00
C ALA A 210 -9.64 1.22 11.22
N ALA A 211 -9.77 1.77 12.43
CA ALA A 211 -9.97 0.98 13.64
C ALA A 211 -11.31 0.22 13.63
N ALA A 212 -12.38 0.82 13.10
CA ALA A 212 -13.67 0.16 12.92
C ALA A 212 -13.61 -0.98 11.89
N ALA A 213 -12.91 -0.77 10.77
CA ALA A 213 -12.67 -1.79 9.76
C ALA A 213 -11.86 -2.97 10.32
N GLN A 214 -10.78 -2.69 11.08
CA GLN A 214 -9.98 -3.72 11.74
C GLN A 214 -10.79 -4.54 12.75
N LYS A 215 -11.65 -3.89 13.55
CA LYS A 215 -12.56 -4.59 14.47
C LYS A 215 -13.54 -5.49 13.72
N THR A 216 -14.02 -5.07 12.56
CA THR A 216 -14.93 -5.85 11.72
C THR A 216 -14.23 -7.08 11.14
N ILE A 217 -13.02 -6.91 10.60
CA ILE A 217 -12.18 -8.02 10.11
C ILE A 217 -11.87 -9.00 11.25
N ALA A 218 -11.50 -8.51 12.43
CA ALA A 218 -11.22 -9.37 13.58
C ALA A 218 -12.45 -10.19 14.02
N ARG A 219 -13.66 -9.59 13.99
CA ARG A 219 -14.92 -10.31 14.26
C ARG A 219 -15.21 -11.36 13.19
N ALA A 220 -14.98 -11.05 11.92
CA ALA A 220 -15.16 -12.00 10.81
C ALA A 220 -14.19 -13.19 10.93
N ARG A 221 -12.92 -12.93 11.25
CA ARG A 221 -11.92 -13.99 11.53
C ARG A 221 -12.35 -14.89 12.67
N ARG A 222 -12.73 -14.31 13.82
CA ARG A 222 -13.21 -15.09 14.97
C ARG A 222 -14.41 -15.98 14.62
N LYS A 223 -15.38 -15.47 13.87
CA LYS A 223 -16.53 -16.27 13.43
C LYS A 223 -16.12 -17.42 12.51
N ARG A 224 -15.18 -17.20 11.59
CA ARG A 224 -14.65 -18.24 10.71
C ARG A 224 -13.90 -19.31 11.51
N ASP A 225 -13.03 -18.90 12.42
CA ASP A 225 -12.25 -19.81 13.26
C ASP A 225 -13.17 -20.65 14.16
N GLU A 226 -14.22 -20.05 14.74
CA GLU A 226 -15.23 -20.77 15.53
C GLU A 226 -16.04 -21.77 14.67
N ALA A 227 -16.37 -21.39 13.43
CA ALA A 227 -17.06 -22.28 12.51
C ALA A 227 -16.18 -23.47 12.09
N GLN A 228 -14.90 -23.22 11.83
CA GLN A 228 -13.92 -24.25 11.47
C GLN A 228 -13.67 -25.21 12.64
N ALA A 229 -13.43 -24.70 13.84
CA ALA A 229 -13.27 -25.53 15.04
C ALA A 229 -14.50 -26.41 15.30
N LYS A 230 -15.71 -25.88 15.06
CA LYS A 230 -16.95 -26.65 15.18
C LYS A 230 -17.08 -27.72 14.10
N ALA A 231 -16.65 -27.44 12.87
CA ALA A 231 -16.65 -28.41 11.78
C ALA A 231 -15.66 -29.54 12.04
N GLU A 232 -14.47 -29.22 12.55
CA GLU A 232 -13.43 -30.18 12.93
C GLU A 232 -13.90 -31.08 14.08
N ALA A 233 -14.45 -30.51 15.16
CA ALA A 233 -15.00 -31.28 16.26
C ALA A 233 -16.13 -32.24 15.82
N ARG A 234 -16.96 -31.81 14.87
CA ARG A 234 -17.99 -32.68 14.26
C ARG A 234 -17.36 -33.80 13.42
N TYR A 235 -16.30 -33.51 12.68
CA TYR A 235 -15.56 -34.50 11.91
C TYR A 235 -14.93 -35.55 12.83
N GLU A 236 -14.20 -35.14 13.86
CA GLU A 236 -13.61 -36.06 14.85
C GLU A 236 -14.66 -36.96 15.52
N SER A 237 -15.82 -36.39 15.87
CA SER A 237 -16.93 -37.17 16.42
C SER A 237 -17.45 -38.23 15.44
N ARG A 238 -17.58 -37.89 14.15
CA ARG A 238 -17.97 -38.84 13.09
C ARG A 238 -16.91 -39.92 12.90
N VAL A 239 -15.62 -39.56 12.91
CA VAL A 239 -14.50 -40.51 12.79
C VAL A 239 -14.54 -41.49 13.96
N ARG A 240 -14.62 -41.00 15.20
CA ARG A 240 -14.72 -41.86 16.40
C ARG A 240 -15.95 -42.77 16.35
N SER A 241 -17.08 -42.29 15.83
CA SER A 241 -18.28 -43.13 15.65
C SER A 241 -18.05 -44.22 14.60
N TRP A 242 -17.36 -43.88 13.50
CA TRP A 242 -17.00 -44.83 12.46
C TRP A 242 -16.02 -45.89 12.97
N GLU A 243 -14.97 -45.50 13.70
CA GLU A 243 -13.97 -46.40 14.29
C GLU A 243 -14.59 -47.46 15.21
N ASN A 244 -15.64 -47.09 15.94
CA ASN A 244 -16.38 -47.98 16.84
C ASN A 244 -17.49 -48.80 16.15
N THR A 245 -17.70 -48.61 14.85
CA THR A 245 -18.70 -49.36 14.09
C THR A 245 -18.26 -50.81 13.92
N ARG A 246 -19.17 -51.76 14.20
CA ARG A 246 -18.90 -53.20 14.01
C ARG A 246 -18.69 -53.52 12.53
N LEU A 247 -17.63 -54.29 12.25
CA LEU A 247 -17.32 -54.78 10.91
C LEU A 247 -18.41 -55.72 10.39
N GLN A 248 -18.65 -55.69 9.09
CA GLN A 248 -19.54 -56.62 8.41
C GLN A 248 -18.72 -57.80 7.87
N CYS A 249 -19.16 -59.01 8.18
CA CYS A 249 -18.58 -60.25 7.66
C CYS A 249 -19.16 -60.59 6.28
N ALA A 250 -18.50 -61.48 5.53
CA ALA A 250 -18.91 -61.88 4.18
C ALA A 250 -20.28 -62.55 4.12
N ASP A 251 -20.72 -63.18 5.21
CA ASP A 251 -22.06 -63.76 5.35
C ASP A 251 -23.16 -62.72 5.71
N GLY A 252 -22.79 -61.45 5.81
CA GLY A 252 -23.70 -60.34 6.11
C GLY A 252 -23.90 -60.06 7.61
N THR A 253 -23.38 -60.91 8.51
CA THR A 253 -23.46 -60.70 9.96
C THR A 253 -22.49 -59.61 10.44
N ARG A 254 -22.73 -59.05 11.64
CA ARG A 254 -21.82 -58.08 12.27
C ARG A 254 -20.89 -58.80 13.24
N SER A 255 -19.59 -58.53 13.13
CA SER A 255 -18.59 -59.06 14.07
C SER A 255 -18.87 -58.54 15.48
N PRO A 256 -18.91 -59.43 16.51
CA PRO A 256 -19.15 -59.02 17.89
C PRO A 256 -17.93 -58.37 18.54
N SER A 257 -16.73 -58.63 18.03
CA SER A 257 -15.46 -58.20 18.63
C SER A 257 -14.68 -57.20 17.77
N CYS A 258 -14.78 -57.27 16.43
CA CYS A 258 -14.00 -56.39 15.56
C CYS A 258 -14.76 -55.10 15.17
N THR A 259 -14.02 -53.99 15.02
CA THR A 259 -14.55 -52.70 14.57
C THR A 259 -13.74 -52.12 13.41
N CYS A 260 -14.31 -51.12 12.75
CA CYS A 260 -13.75 -50.50 11.56
C CYS A 260 -12.44 -49.73 11.78
N GLY A 261 -12.21 -49.21 12.99
CA GLY A 261 -11.04 -48.39 13.32
C GLY A 261 -9.75 -49.15 13.63
N TYR A 262 -9.76 -50.48 13.61
CA TYR A 262 -8.59 -51.31 13.92
C TYR A 262 -8.22 -52.24 12.77
N ASP A 263 -7.06 -52.86 12.89
CA ASP A 263 -6.57 -53.86 11.96
C ASP A 263 -7.58 -55.01 11.80
N GLN A 264 -7.96 -55.28 10.55
CA GLN A 264 -9.02 -56.24 10.20
C GLN A 264 -8.46 -57.65 9.96
N ARG A 265 -7.13 -57.84 10.07
CA ARG A 265 -6.48 -59.14 9.92
C ARG A 265 -7.00 -60.14 10.94
N GLY A 266 -7.49 -61.28 10.45
CA GLY A 266 -8.02 -62.37 11.28
C GLY A 266 -9.48 -62.21 11.73
N CYS A 267 -10.14 -61.11 11.41
CA CYS A 267 -11.56 -60.92 11.70
C CYS A 267 -12.46 -61.73 10.75
N CYS A 268 -13.62 -62.16 11.23
CA CYS A 268 -14.63 -62.90 10.46
C CYS A 268 -14.11 -64.21 9.81
N SER A 269 -13.07 -64.84 10.36
CA SER A 269 -12.48 -66.08 9.80
C SER A 269 -13.50 -67.23 9.70
N HIS A 270 -14.43 -67.33 10.64
CA HIS A 270 -15.51 -68.32 10.64
C HIS A 270 -16.70 -67.92 9.73
N HIS A 271 -16.70 -66.69 9.20
CA HIS A 271 -17.76 -66.11 8.37
C HIS A 271 -17.28 -65.79 6.94
N GLY A 272 -16.23 -66.46 6.47
CA GLY A 272 -15.70 -66.28 5.11
C GLY A 272 -14.88 -65.01 4.89
N GLY A 273 -14.48 -64.31 5.96
CA GLY A 273 -13.69 -63.07 5.90
C GLY A 273 -14.54 -61.80 6.04
N VAL A 274 -13.87 -60.66 5.89
CA VAL A 274 -14.45 -59.33 6.10
C VAL A 274 -15.04 -58.80 4.78
N ALA A 275 -16.29 -58.35 4.79
CA ALA A 275 -16.93 -57.67 3.67
C ALA A 275 -16.62 -56.17 3.63
N GLY A 276 -16.35 -55.58 4.81
CA GLY A 276 -15.96 -54.19 4.96
C GLY A 276 -16.75 -53.49 6.07
N CYS A 277 -16.71 -52.17 6.05
CA CYS A 277 -17.45 -51.33 6.98
C CYS A 277 -18.85 -51.03 6.43
N PRO A 278 -19.91 -51.16 7.24
CA PRO A 278 -21.28 -50.93 6.80
C PRO A 278 -21.61 -49.45 6.55
N ARG A 279 -20.67 -48.55 6.82
CA ARG A 279 -20.75 -47.11 6.55
C ARG A 279 -19.42 -46.64 5.97
N ALA A 280 -19.49 -45.71 5.02
CA ALA A 280 -18.31 -45.05 4.46
C ALA A 280 -17.54 -44.29 5.54
N TYR A 281 -16.24 -44.14 5.34
CA TYR A 281 -15.40 -43.29 6.16
C TYR A 281 -15.84 -41.83 6.00
N PRO A 282 -15.90 -41.02 7.08
CA PRO A 282 -16.36 -39.63 6.99
C PRO A 282 -15.42 -38.77 6.14
N ASP A 283 -15.99 -37.90 5.30
CA ASP A 283 -15.21 -36.90 4.57
C ASP A 283 -14.74 -35.76 5.49
N ALA A 284 -13.50 -35.32 5.27
CA ALA A 284 -12.91 -34.16 5.94
C ALA A 284 -13.64 -32.86 5.53
N PRO A 285 -13.75 -31.88 6.43
CA PRO A 285 -14.31 -30.58 6.07
C PRO A 285 -13.39 -29.84 5.08
N GLU A 286 -13.97 -29.14 4.11
CA GLU A 286 -13.23 -28.22 3.24
C GLU A 286 -12.80 -26.98 4.03
N LEU A 287 -11.53 -26.61 3.92
CA LEU A 287 -10.96 -25.42 4.56
C LEU A 287 -11.10 -24.23 3.61
N ASP A 288 -11.76 -23.16 4.08
CA ASP A 288 -11.85 -21.90 3.34
C ASP A 288 -10.68 -20.99 3.70
N ASP A 289 -9.62 -21.09 2.90
CA ASP A 289 -8.40 -20.28 3.01
C ASP A 289 -8.50 -18.93 2.26
N SER A 290 -9.69 -18.56 1.76
CA SER A 290 -9.85 -17.34 0.99
C SER A 290 -9.51 -16.10 1.82
N PRO A 291 -8.82 -15.10 1.22
CA PRO A 291 -8.54 -13.85 1.90
C PRO A 291 -9.87 -13.11 2.17
N LEU A 292 -10.07 -12.65 3.41
CA LEU A 292 -11.19 -11.79 3.75
C LEU A 292 -10.94 -10.40 3.13
N VAL A 293 -11.51 -10.15 1.95
CA VAL A 293 -11.43 -8.86 1.25
C VAL A 293 -12.65 -8.01 1.65
N THR A 294 -12.45 -6.75 1.99
CA THR A 294 -13.51 -5.83 2.47
C THR A 294 -14.42 -5.29 1.35
N ASN A 295 -14.58 -5.99 0.23
CA ASN A 295 -15.37 -5.50 -0.91
C ASN A 295 -16.84 -5.97 -0.91
N GLU A 296 -17.42 -6.18 0.27
CA GLU A 296 -18.88 -6.35 0.42
C GLU A 296 -19.47 -5.16 1.17
N PHE A 297 -19.59 -4.06 0.42
CA PHE A 297 -20.54 -3.00 0.71
C PHE A 297 -21.46 -2.89 -0.52
N VAL A 298 -22.19 -3.97 -0.82
CA VAL A 298 -23.24 -3.97 -1.86
C VAL A 298 -24.40 -4.85 -1.39
N ASP A 299 -25.56 -4.21 -1.31
CA ASP A 299 -26.94 -4.72 -1.34
C ASP A 299 -27.50 -5.51 -0.15
N ASP A 300 -28.05 -4.75 0.81
CA ASP A 300 -29.30 -5.12 1.51
C ASP A 300 -30.12 -3.84 1.80
N ALA A 301 -30.33 -3.02 0.78
CA ALA A 301 -31.44 -2.06 0.76
C ALA A 301 -32.58 -2.69 -0.02
N ALA A 302 -33.32 -3.56 0.66
CA ALA A 302 -34.64 -4.02 0.20
C ALA A 302 -35.55 -2.79 0.08
N ALA A 303 -35.71 -2.29 -1.15
CA ALA A 303 -36.81 -1.43 -1.53
C ALA A 303 -38.08 -2.30 -1.63
N PRO A 304 -39.17 -1.99 -0.91
CA PRO A 304 -40.48 -2.41 -1.36
C PRO A 304 -40.98 -1.40 -2.39
N GLY A 305 -41.14 -1.84 -3.64
CA GLY A 305 -42.07 -1.21 -4.58
C GLY A 305 -43.36 -2.05 -4.68
N PRO A 306 -44.33 -1.68 -5.53
CA PRO A 306 -44.63 -0.35 -6.06
C PRO A 306 -45.53 0.49 -5.13
#